data_AF-A0A8R2NX77-F1
#
_entry.id   AF-A0A8R2NX77-F1
#
_cell.length_a   1.000
_cell.length_b   1.000
_cell.length_c   1.000
_cell.angle_alpha   90.00
_cell.angle_beta   90.00
_cell.angle_gamma   90.00
#
_symmetry.space_group_name_H-M   'P 1'
#
loop_
_entity.id
_entity.type
_entity.pdbx_description
1 polymer ?
#
loop_
_entity_poly.entity_id
_entity_poly.type
_entity_poly.pdbx_seq_one_letter_code
_entity_poly.pdbx_strand_id
1 'polypeptide(L)'
;MAAKWRIFRRPIIAGEKTVVAIVQATVVLHNYIKKYEKNQGIFMYCPPPQNDHNIPRTFEINGALEPIGPVGSNHYGIDAKEVREKLKFHLMNEGNVEFQYDRI
;
A
#
# COMPACT_ATOMS: atom_id res chain seq x y z
N MET A 1 -6.90 -5.76 27.20
CA MET A 1 -6.39 -4.61 26.41
C MET A 1 -5.89 -5.13 25.09
N ALA A 2 -6.52 -4.72 23.99
CA ALA A 2 -6.30 -5.28 22.66
C ALA A 2 -4.81 -5.20 22.28
N ALA A 3 -4.20 -6.35 22.02
CA ALA A 3 -2.98 -6.45 21.24
C ALA A 3 -3.14 -5.54 20.01
N LYS A 4 -2.27 -4.54 19.81
CA LYS A 4 -2.36 -3.64 18.65
C LYS A 4 -2.14 -4.48 17.38
N TRP A 5 -3.20 -4.73 16.60
CA TRP A 5 -3.08 -5.34 15.28
C TRP A 5 -2.38 -4.34 14.38
N ARG A 6 -1.06 -4.51 14.20
CA ARG A 6 -0.19 -3.51 13.55
C ARG A 6 -0.21 -3.60 12.02
N ILE A 7 -1.12 -4.40 11.45
CA ILE A 7 -1.23 -4.62 9.99
C ILE A 7 -1.83 -3.38 9.31
N PHE A 8 -2.93 -2.84 9.83
CA PHE A 8 -3.58 -1.68 9.23
C PHE A 8 -3.06 -0.39 9.83
N ARG A 9 -2.24 0.35 9.06
CA ARG A 9 -1.72 1.67 9.47
C ARG A 9 -2.63 2.84 9.03
N ARG A 10 -3.59 2.58 8.13
CA ARG A 10 -4.52 3.56 7.56
C ARG A 10 -5.92 2.95 7.50
N PRO A 11 -7.00 3.76 7.56
CA PRO A 11 -8.35 3.26 7.38
C PRO A 11 -8.54 2.64 5.99
N ILE A 12 -9.36 1.59 5.92
CA ILE A 12 -9.68 0.89 4.68
C ILE A 12 -10.92 1.56 4.08
N ILE A 13 -10.82 2.04 2.85
CA ILE A 13 -11.95 2.57 2.09
C ILE A 13 -12.26 1.54 0.99
N ALA A 14 -13.25 0.68 1.23
CA ALA A 14 -13.66 -0.37 0.30
C ALA A 14 -15.11 -0.79 0.56
N GLY A 15 -15.74 -1.48 -0.41
CA GLY A 15 -17.08 -2.06 -0.24
C GLY A 15 -17.09 -3.22 0.77
N GLU A 16 -18.25 -3.51 1.35
CA GLU A 16 -18.43 -4.48 2.44
C GLU A 16 -17.78 -5.84 2.15
N LYS A 17 -18.07 -6.44 0.99
CA LYS A 17 -17.50 -7.73 0.58
C LYS A 17 -15.97 -7.71 0.58
N THR A 18 -15.37 -6.63 0.10
CA THR A 18 -13.92 -6.45 0.04
C THR A 18 -13.34 -6.28 1.44
N VAL A 19 -14.00 -5.52 2.31
CA VAL A 19 -13.57 -5.36 3.71
C VAL A 19 -13.57 -6.70 4.44
N VAL A 20 -14.61 -7.51 4.26
CA VAL A 20 -14.69 -8.85 4.86
C VAL A 20 -13.52 -9.73 4.40
N ALA A 21 -13.25 -9.76 3.09
CA ALA A 21 -12.12 -10.52 2.54
C ALA A 21 -10.77 -10.04 3.09
N ILE A 22 -10.57 -8.71 3.17
CA ILE A 22 -9.35 -8.12 3.74
C ILE A 22 -9.18 -8.54 5.21
N VAL A 23 -10.24 -8.45 6.01
CA VAL A 23 -10.19 -8.86 7.43
C VAL A 23 -9.84 -10.34 7.55
N GLN A 24 -10.49 -11.23 6.81
CA GLN A 24 -10.19 -12.66 6.81
C GLN A 24 -8.72 -12.95 6.45
N ALA A 25 -8.21 -12.34 5.38
CA ALA A 25 -6.82 -12.50 4.98
C ALA A 25 -5.86 -12.02 6.07
N THR A 26 -6.16 -10.91 6.73
CA THR A 26 -5.30 -10.38 7.80
C THR A 26 -5.32 -11.21 9.08
N VAL A 27 -6.42 -11.89 9.41
CA VAL A 27 -6.48 -12.87 10.50
C VAL A 27 -5.53 -14.04 10.21
N VAL A 28 -5.57 -14.57 8.99
CA VAL A 28 -4.68 -15.66 8.57
C VAL A 28 -3.21 -15.22 8.65
N LEU A 29 -2.90 -14.03 8.14
CA LEU A 29 -1.55 -13.46 8.22
C LEU A 29 -1.08 -13.27 9.67
N HIS A 30 -1.95 -12.74 10.54
CA HIS A 30 -1.66 -12.57 11.97
C HIS A 30 -1.28 -13.91 12.62
N ASN A 31 -2.08 -14.95 12.38
CA ASN A 31 -1.85 -16.27 12.92
C ASN A 31 -0.54 -16.88 12.41
N TYR A 32 -0.23 -16.69 11.13
CA TYR A 32 1.02 -17.12 10.53
C TYR A 32 2.23 -16.45 11.20
N ILE A 33 2.22 -15.12 11.32
CA ILE A 33 3.32 -14.36 11.93
C ILE A 33 3.53 -14.80 13.39
N LYS A 34 2.45 -14.91 14.18
CA LYS A 34 2.52 -15.38 15.57
C LYS A 34 3.11 -16.79 15.68
N LYS A 35 2.74 -17.71 14.79
CA LYS A 35 3.29 -19.07 14.76
C LYS A 35 4.79 -19.05 14.40
N TYR A 36 5.17 -18.27 13.40
CA TYR A 36 6.56 -18.15 12.96
C TYR A 36 7.45 -17.55 14.06
N GLU A 37 7.03 -16.43 14.65
CA GLU A 37 7.73 -15.76 15.74
C GLU A 37 7.92 -16.67 16.96
N LYS A 38 6.86 -17.40 17.35
CA LYS A 38 6.94 -18.38 18.45
C LYS A 38 7.98 -19.46 18.19
N ASN A 39 8.10 -19.95 16.96
CA ASN A 39 9.08 -20.97 16.59
C ASN A 39 10.52 -20.43 16.61
N GLN A 40 10.71 -19.15 16.31
CA GLN A 40 12.02 -18.48 16.34
C GLN A 40 12.39 -17.93 17.73
N GLY A 41 11.48 -18.00 18.71
CA GLY A 41 11.66 -17.41 20.03
C GLY A 41 11.63 -15.87 20.05
N ILE A 42 11.09 -15.25 19.01
CA ILE A 42 11.01 -13.78 18.84
C ILE A 42 9.59 -13.33 19.19
N PHE A 43 9.42 -12.14 19.78
CA PHE A 43 8.09 -11.60 20.14
C PHE A 43 7.94 -10.12 19.75
N MET A 44 8.25 -9.79 18.50
CA MET A 44 8.36 -8.39 18.05
C MET A 44 7.06 -7.85 17.41
N TYR A 45 6.31 -8.67 16.68
CA TYR A 45 5.12 -8.23 15.95
C TYR A 45 3.98 -7.79 16.88
N CYS A 46 3.83 -8.49 18.01
CA CYS A 46 2.94 -8.07 19.10
C CYS A 46 3.59 -8.44 20.43
N PRO A 47 4.38 -7.52 21.03
CA PRO A 47 4.99 -7.74 22.31
C PRO A 47 3.90 -7.84 23.41
N PRO A 48 4.12 -8.64 24.45
CA PRO A 48 3.23 -8.66 25.61
C PRO A 48 3.18 -7.27 26.26
N PRO A 49 2.08 -6.91 26.94
CA PRO A 49 1.99 -5.64 27.66
C PRO A 49 3.11 -5.60 28.71
N GLN A 50 4.07 -4.69 28.52
CA GLN A 50 5.19 -4.47 29.44
C GLN A 50 4.81 -3.38 30.44
N ASN A 51 4.91 -3.71 31.73
CA ASN A 51 4.57 -2.83 32.85
C ASN A 51 5.64 -1.77 33.18
N ASP A 52 6.69 -1.61 32.37
CA ASP A 52 7.89 -0.88 32.79
C ASP A 52 8.26 0.30 31.89
N HIS A 53 8.44 1.46 32.53
CA HIS A 53 8.57 2.79 31.93
C HIS A 53 9.92 3.08 31.24
N ASN A 54 10.82 2.09 31.12
CA ASN A 54 12.23 2.32 30.75
C ASN A 54 12.68 1.72 29.42
N ILE A 55 11.78 1.25 28.57
CA ILE A 55 12.17 0.78 27.22
C ILE A 55 11.99 1.95 26.25
N PRO A 56 13.00 2.28 25.42
CA PRO A 56 12.86 3.37 24.48
C PRO A 56 11.67 3.09 23.58
N ARG A 57 10.77 4.08 23.46
CA ARG A 57 9.57 4.07 22.60
C ARG A 57 9.94 4.07 21.12
N THR A 58 11.05 3.42 20.74
CA THR A 58 11.49 3.36 19.37
C THR A 58 10.58 2.38 18.67
N PHE A 59 9.56 2.95 18.04
CA PHE A 59 8.59 2.32 17.14
C PHE A 59 9.24 1.65 15.91
N GLU A 60 10.55 1.39 15.94
CA GLU A 60 11.43 1.06 14.81
C GLU A 60 11.91 -0.38 14.76
N ILE A 61 11.47 -1.25 15.69
CA ILE A 61 11.70 -2.68 15.52
C ILE A 61 10.63 -3.21 14.56
N ASN A 62 10.95 -3.12 13.27
CA ASN A 62 10.34 -3.96 12.25
C ASN A 62 10.58 -5.41 12.71
N GLY A 63 9.56 -6.07 13.26
CA GLY A 63 9.63 -7.47 13.64
C GLY A 63 9.74 -8.38 12.41
N ALA A 64 8.95 -9.45 12.33
CA ALA A 64 8.91 -10.31 11.15
C ALA A 64 8.41 -9.64 9.84
N LEU A 65 8.10 -8.33 9.86
CA LEU A 65 7.58 -7.58 8.71
C LEU A 65 8.59 -6.50 8.31
N GLU A 66 9.14 -6.63 7.11
CA GLU A 66 10.02 -5.63 6.52
C GLU A 66 9.19 -4.63 5.68
N PRO A 67 9.54 -3.33 5.66
CA PRO A 67 8.93 -2.38 4.75
C PRO A 67 9.14 -2.85 3.31
N ILE A 68 8.03 -3.00 2.59
CA ILE A 68 8.10 -3.23 1.16
C ILE A 68 8.70 -1.98 0.50
N GLY A 69 9.65 -2.19 -0.42
CA GLY A 69 10.19 -1.11 -1.24
C GLY A 69 9.10 -0.42 -2.09
N PRO A 70 9.44 0.64 -2.83
CA PRO A 70 8.47 1.35 -3.66
C PRO A 70 7.74 0.40 -4.61
N VAL A 71 6.44 0.18 -4.38
CA VAL A 71 5.56 -0.71 -5.21
C VAL A 71 4.80 0.09 -6.28
N GLY A 72 5.00 1.41 -6.34
CA GLY A 72 4.38 2.24 -7.36
C GLY A 72 5.10 2.09 -8.70
N SER A 73 4.35 1.84 -9.76
CA SER A 73 4.85 2.05 -11.12
C SER A 73 4.57 3.50 -11.51
N ASN A 74 5.59 4.21 -11.99
CA ASN A 74 5.48 5.59 -12.45
C ASN A 74 4.73 5.64 -13.78
N HIS A 75 3.40 5.61 -13.71
CA HIS A 75 2.53 5.68 -14.90
C HIS A 75 2.33 7.11 -15.42
N TYR A 76 2.99 8.12 -14.84
CA TYR A 76 2.84 9.52 -15.26
C TYR A 76 2.93 9.72 -16.77
N GLY A 77 3.85 9.03 -17.46
CA GLY A 77 3.97 9.09 -18.93
C GLY A 77 2.83 8.38 -19.67
N ILE A 78 2.30 7.29 -19.11
CA ILE A 78 1.18 6.53 -19.66
C ILE A 78 -0.12 7.32 -19.50
N ASP A 79 -0.37 7.86 -18.31
CA ASP A 79 -1.53 8.69 -18.00
C ASP A 79 -1.53 9.97 -18.84
N ALA A 80 -0.38 10.64 -18.97
CA ALA A 80 -0.24 11.83 -19.82
C ALA A 80 -0.46 11.51 -21.31
N LYS A 81 -0.03 10.32 -21.77
CA LYS A 81 -0.29 9.86 -23.14
C LYS A 81 -1.78 9.58 -23.35
N GLU A 82 -2.45 8.95 -22.39
CA GLU A 82 -3.89 8.68 -22.46
C GLU A 82 -4.69 9.99 -22.51
N VAL A 83 -4.36 10.96 -21.65
CA VAL A 83 -4.99 12.29 -21.66
C VAL A 83 -4.74 13.00 -22.98
N ARG A 84 -3.52 12.95 -23.52
CA ARG A 84 -3.19 13.54 -24.82
C ARG A 84 -4.03 12.93 -25.95
N GLU A 85 -4.16 11.61 -26.03
CA GLU A 85 -4.96 10.96 -27.07
C GLU A 85 -6.45 11.34 -26.97
N LYS A 86 -7.01 11.40 -25.75
CA LYS A 86 -8.39 11.87 -25.54
C LYS A 86 -8.59 13.31 -26.04
N LEU A 87 -7.65 14.20 -25.70
CA LEU A 87 -7.70 15.59 -26.12
C LEU A 87 -7.46 15.76 -27.62
N LYS A 88 -6.61 14.94 -28.25
CA LYS A 88 -6.36 14.95 -29.69
C LYS A 88 -7.66 14.78 -30.48
N PHE A 89 -8.50 13.80 -30.15
CA PHE A 89 -9.76 13.60 -30.87
C PHE A 89 -10.75 14.76 -30.71
N HIS A 90 -10.73 15.47 -29.58
CA HIS A 90 -11.58 16.64 -29.37
C HIS A 90 -11.05 17.91 -30.05
N LEU A 91 -9.74 18.13 -30.05
CA LEU A 91 -9.12 19.33 -30.61
C LEU A 91 -8.91 19.25 -32.12
N MET A 92 -8.68 18.07 -32.69
CA MET A 92 -8.33 17.92 -34.10
C MET A 92 -9.54 18.02 -35.06
N ASN A 93 -10.78 18.04 -34.55
CA ASN A 93 -11.98 18.22 -35.39
C ASN A 93 -12.24 19.70 -35.75
N GLU A 94 -11.73 20.66 -34.98
CA GLU A 94 -11.86 22.10 -35.27
C GLU A 94 -10.50 22.78 -35.10
N GLY A 95 -9.73 22.88 -36.21
CA GLY A 95 -8.45 23.61 -36.23
C GLY A 95 -7.23 22.86 -36.76
N ASN A 96 -7.41 21.74 -37.48
CA ASN A 96 -6.32 21.06 -38.18
C ASN A 96 -5.76 21.96 -39.31
N VAL A 97 -4.46 22.30 -39.26
CA VAL A 97 -3.81 23.19 -40.24
C VAL A 97 -2.68 22.46 -40.93
N GLU A 98 -2.61 22.56 -42.27
CA GLU A 98 -1.72 21.76 -43.13
C GLU A 98 -0.23 21.85 -42.75
N PHE A 99 0.23 22.99 -42.23
CA PHE A 99 1.63 23.18 -41.83
C PHE A 99 2.07 22.37 -40.60
N GLN A 100 1.15 21.76 -39.85
CA GLN A 100 1.48 20.94 -38.68
C GLN A 100 2.14 19.59 -39.03
N TYR A 101 2.00 19.12 -40.27
CA TYR A 101 2.59 17.85 -40.72
C TYR A 101 3.97 18.00 -41.36
N ASP A 102 4.43 19.23 -41.58
CA ASP A 102 5.68 19.54 -42.31
C ASP A 102 6.97 19.31 -41.49
N ARG A 103 6.86 18.85 -40.23
CA ARG A 103 8.02 18.58 -39.35
C ARG A 103 7.90 17.28 -38.56
N ILE A 104 7.28 16.25 -39.13
CA ILE A 104 7.39 14.87 -38.64
C ILE A 104 8.53 14.17 -39.38
#